data_AF-A0A0C9YXH3-F1
#
_entry.id   AF-A0A0C9YXH3-F1
#
_cell.length_a   1.000
_cell.length_b   1.000
_cell.length_c   1.000
_cell.angle_alpha   90.00
_cell.angle_beta   90.00
_cell.angle_gamma   90.00
#
_symmetry.space_group_name_H-M   'P 1'
#
loop_
_entity.id
_entity.type
_entity.pdbx_description
1 polymer ?
#
loop_
_entity_poly.entity_id
_entity_poly.type
_entity_poly.pdbx_seq_one_letter_code
_entity_poly.pdbx_strand_id
1 'polypeptide(L)'
;ILINPTSRPMKWRAVDWCVELNNLFTKVKNGGKNSNRSVERIILESPLVQVYRNLQGLVQQTFAHTHLTTNHAAPNMQKTFAKLQGRLALNSPHTIIAGRKTQYQIDDLSEKG
;
A
#
# COMPACT_ATOMS: atom_id res chain seq x y z
N ILE A 1 -3.94 -9.77 -8.43
CA ILE A 1 -4.85 -10.63 -7.63
C ILE A 1 -5.55 -9.75 -6.59
N LEU A 2 -6.89 -9.83 -6.52
CA LEU A 2 -7.68 -9.15 -5.50
C LEU A 2 -8.11 -10.17 -4.44
N ILE A 3 -8.07 -9.76 -3.17
CA ILE A 3 -8.53 -10.56 -2.04
C ILE A 3 -9.48 -9.76 -1.17
N ASN A 4 -10.32 -10.45 -0.40
CA ASN A 4 -11.24 -9.83 0.55
C ASN A 4 -10.97 -10.37 1.96
N PRO A 5 -10.00 -9.79 2.68
CA PRO A 5 -9.65 -10.24 4.04
C PRO A 5 -10.80 -10.09 5.04
N THR A 6 -11.79 -9.24 4.72
CA THR A 6 -12.91 -8.93 5.60
C THR A 6 -14.15 -9.78 5.34
N SER A 7 -14.17 -10.52 4.23
CA SER A 7 -15.34 -11.25 3.72
C SER A 7 -16.60 -10.41 3.55
N ARG A 8 -16.49 -9.07 3.51
CA ARG A 8 -17.65 -8.15 3.34
C ARG A 8 -17.88 -7.82 1.87
N PRO A 9 -19.13 -7.68 1.41
CA PRO A 9 -19.41 -7.29 0.03
C PRO A 9 -18.66 -6.02 -0.39
N MET A 10 -18.08 -6.03 -1.60
CA MET A 10 -17.40 -4.87 -2.21
C MET A 10 -16.20 -4.30 -1.41
N LYS A 11 -15.61 -5.07 -0.49
CA LYS A 11 -14.41 -4.69 0.28
C LYS A 11 -13.13 -5.37 -0.19
N TRP A 12 -12.97 -5.46 -1.51
CA TRP A 12 -11.77 -6.00 -2.14
C TRP A 12 -10.55 -5.11 -1.89
N ARG A 13 -9.39 -5.75 -1.79
CA ARG A 13 -8.08 -5.13 -1.65
C ARG A 13 -7.09 -5.81 -2.59
N ALA A 14 -6.12 -5.04 -3.07
CA ALA A 14 -4.96 -5.62 -3.73
C ALA A 14 -4.23 -6.55 -2.75
N VAL A 15 -3.79 -7.72 -3.22
CA VAL A 15 -2.99 -8.66 -2.39
C VAL A 15 -1.77 -7.97 -1.79
N ASP A 16 -1.12 -7.10 -2.58
CA ASP A 16 0.08 -6.37 -2.18
C ASP A 16 -0.15 -5.55 -0.90
N TRP A 17 -1.30 -4.89 -0.76
CA TRP A 17 -1.63 -4.15 0.46
C TRP A 17 -1.67 -5.04 1.71
N CYS A 18 -2.14 -6.28 1.58
CA CYS A 18 -2.18 -7.21 2.72
C CYS A 18 -0.78 -7.71 3.06
N VAL A 19 0.06 -7.91 2.05
CA VAL A 19 1.47 -8.29 2.21
C VAL A 19 2.27 -7.14 2.86
N GLU A 20 2.12 -5.92 2.38
CA GLU A 20 2.73 -4.72 2.94
C GLU A 20 2.30 -4.47 4.39
N LEU A 21 1.01 -4.62 4.68
CA LEU A 21 0.48 -4.47 6.03
C LEU A 21 1.08 -5.50 6.98
N ASN A 22 1.16 -6.77 6.58
CA ASN A 22 1.82 -7.79 7.39
C ASN A 22 3.31 -7.50 7.58
N ASN A 23 4.00 -7.06 6.52
CA ASN A 23 5.39 -6.64 6.61
C ASN A 23 5.60 -5.49 7.60
N LEU A 24 4.73 -4.48 7.63
CA LEU A 24 4.80 -3.38 8.58
C LEU A 24 4.75 -3.89 10.02
N PHE A 25 3.79 -4.77 10.34
CA PHE A 25 3.67 -5.26 11.71
C PHE A 25 4.81 -6.21 12.09
N THR A 26 5.18 -7.13 11.22
CA THR A 26 6.26 -8.10 11.50
C THR A 26 7.64 -7.46 11.55
N LYS A 27 7.94 -6.51 10.65
CA LYS A 27 9.30 -5.94 10.51
C LYS A 27 9.50 -4.63 11.26
N VAL A 28 8.46 -3.81 11.38
CA VAL A 28 8.58 -2.44 11.93
C VAL A 28 8.00 -2.34 13.33
N LYS A 29 6.78 -2.86 13.56
CA LYS A 29 6.13 -2.72 14.87
C LYS A 29 6.62 -3.74 15.89
N ASN A 30 6.70 -5.00 15.48
CA ASN A 30 7.08 -6.12 16.35
C ASN A 30 8.48 -6.66 16.02
N GLY A 31 9.16 -6.04 15.05
CA GLY A 31 10.54 -6.36 14.72
C GLY A 31 11.47 -5.97 15.87
N GLY A 32 12.13 -6.97 16.47
CA GLY A 32 13.14 -6.72 17.52
C GLY A 32 14.38 -6.01 16.98
N LYS A 33 15.28 -5.59 17.89
CA LYS A 33 16.57 -4.94 17.56
C LYS A 33 17.52 -5.82 16.74
N ASN A 34 17.34 -7.14 16.76
CA ASN A 34 18.20 -8.12 16.10
C ASN A 34 17.53 -8.70 14.84
N SER A 35 18.35 -9.22 13.92
CA SER A 35 17.87 -9.90 12.72
C SER A 35 17.19 -11.23 13.06
N ASN A 36 15.92 -11.16 13.47
CA ASN A 36 15.04 -12.32 13.68
C ASN A 36 14.40 -12.79 12.35
N ARG A 37 15.02 -12.44 11.21
CA ARG A 37 14.44 -12.56 9.87
C ARG A 37 14.69 -13.94 9.27
N SER A 38 14.08 -14.98 9.85
CA SER A 38 13.90 -16.27 9.16
C SER A 38 12.47 -16.42 8.66
N VAL A 39 12.29 -17.04 7.49
CA VAL A 39 10.96 -17.26 6.89
C VAL A 39 10.08 -18.09 7.82
N GLU A 40 10.64 -19.13 8.43
CA GLU A 40 9.95 -19.99 9.40
C GLU A 40 9.42 -19.21 10.60
N ARG A 41 10.24 -18.31 11.16
CA ARG A 41 9.84 -17.50 12.30
C ARG A 41 8.78 -16.46 11.93
N ILE A 42 8.89 -15.86 10.75
CA ILE A 42 7.85 -14.95 10.22
C ILE A 42 6.52 -15.68 10.07
N ILE A 43 6.52 -16.89 9.54
CA ILE A 43 5.32 -17.72 9.41
C ILE A 43 4.74 -18.03 10.78
N LEU A 44 5.58 -18.45 11.74
CA LEU A 44 5.16 -18.79 13.11
C LEU A 44 4.60 -17.58 13.89
N GLU A 45 5.19 -16.39 13.72
CA GLU A 45 4.80 -15.17 14.42
C GLU A 45 3.59 -14.48 13.75
N SER A 46 3.33 -14.72 12.46
CA SER A 46 2.26 -14.06 11.72
C SER A 46 0.84 -14.20 12.34
N PRO A 47 0.42 -15.35 12.90
CA PRO A 47 -0.88 -15.46 13.57
C PRO A 47 -0.91 -14.63 14.86
N LEU A 48 0.20 -14.60 15.61
CA LEU A 48 0.32 -13.81 16.85
C LEU A 48 0.22 -12.31 16.56
N VAL A 49 0.83 -11.84 15.47
CA VAL A 49 0.70 -10.46 15.00
C VAL A 49 -0.78 -10.11 14.77
N GLN A 50 -1.54 -10.98 14.10
CA GLN A 50 -2.95 -10.74 13.85
C GLN A 50 -3.78 -10.75 15.14
N VAL A 51 -3.53 -11.70 16.04
CA VAL A 51 -4.20 -11.78 17.35
C VAL A 51 -3.94 -10.51 18.16
N TYR A 52 -2.69 -10.06 18.23
CA TYR A 52 -2.33 -8.85 18.97
C TYR A 52 -3.00 -7.59 18.41
N ARG A 53 -3.09 -7.47 17.08
CA ARG A 53 -3.83 -6.37 16.43
C ARG A 53 -5.31 -6.38 16.76
N ASN A 54 -5.93 -7.56 16.77
CA ASN A 54 -7.34 -7.70 17.13
C ASN A 54 -7.58 -7.30 18.58
N LEU A 55 -6.70 -7.71 19.51
CA LEU A 55 -6.76 -7.31 20.91
C LEU A 55 -6.58 -5.80 21.10
N GLN A 56 -5.63 -5.17 20.40
CA GLN A 56 -5.48 -3.72 20.43
C GLN A 56 -6.75 -3.01 19.94
N GLY A 57 -7.36 -3.49 18.84
CA GLY A 57 -8.61 -2.95 18.33
C GLY A 57 -9.77 -3.11 19.32
N LEU A 58 -9.86 -4.25 20.00
CA LEU A 58 -10.86 -4.49 21.04
C LEU A 58 -10.68 -3.54 22.23
N VAL A 59 -9.44 -3.38 22.71
CA VAL A 59 -9.11 -2.44 23.80
C VAL A 59 -9.53 -1.01 23.39
N GLN A 60 -9.15 -0.56 22.19
CA GLN A 60 -9.54 0.77 21.69
C GLN A 60 -11.07 0.97 21.62
N GLN A 61 -11.81 -0.04 21.16
CA GLN A 61 -13.27 0.01 21.11
C GLN A 61 -13.90 0.06 22.50
N THR A 62 -13.42 -0.77 23.43
CA THR A 62 -13.96 -0.91 24.78
C THR A 62 -13.72 0.35 25.64
N PHE A 63 -12.56 1.01 25.50
CA PHE A 63 -12.24 2.23 26.26
C PHE A 63 -12.87 3.52 25.70
N ALA A 64 -14.00 3.41 24.99
CA ALA A 64 -14.75 4.55 24.43
C ALA A 64 -13.86 5.54 23.65
N HIS A 65 -12.78 5.07 23.03
CA HIS A 65 -12.15 5.77 21.89
C HIS A 65 -13.04 5.62 20.64
N THR A 66 -14.36 5.69 20.81
CA THR A 66 -15.42 5.57 19.80
C THR A 66 -15.30 6.63 18.71
N HIS A 67 -14.54 7.69 18.96
CA HIS A 67 -14.26 8.77 18.01
C HIS A 67 -12.98 8.60 17.19
N LEU A 68 -12.13 7.60 17.48
CA LEU A 68 -10.97 7.30 16.63
C LEU A 68 -11.35 6.25 15.59
N THR A 69 -11.65 6.72 14.38
CA THR A 69 -11.71 5.83 13.23
C THR A 69 -10.29 5.40 12.85
N THR A 70 -10.03 4.10 12.74
CA THR A 70 -8.81 3.58 12.09
C THR A 70 -8.81 3.82 10.58
N ASN A 71 -9.95 4.24 10.01
CA ASN A 71 -10.00 4.77 8.66
C ASN A 71 -9.22 6.08 8.61
N HIS A 72 -8.07 6.04 7.95
CA HIS A 72 -7.44 7.25 7.46
C HIS A 72 -8.45 7.99 6.57
N ALA A 73 -8.61 9.30 6.80
CA ALA A 73 -9.32 10.15 5.87
C ALA A 73 -8.70 10.01 4.47
N ALA A 74 -9.52 10.18 3.43
CA ALA A 74 -9.01 10.16 2.06
C ALA A 74 -7.81 11.12 1.95
N PRO A 75 -6.69 10.70 1.36
CA PRO A 75 -5.50 11.52 1.32
C PRO A 75 -5.82 12.84 0.61
N ASN A 76 -5.42 13.97 1.21
CA ASN A 76 -5.57 15.26 0.55
C ASN A 76 -4.54 15.34 -0.60
N MET A 77 -5.03 15.05 -1.80
CA MET A 77 -4.23 15.00 -3.03
C MET A 77 -4.09 16.34 -3.74
N GLN A 78 -4.62 17.44 -3.20
CA GLN A 78 -4.61 18.76 -3.87
C GLN A 78 -3.19 19.20 -4.28
N LYS A 79 -2.22 19.08 -3.37
CA LYS A 79 -0.80 19.42 -3.66
C LYS A 79 -0.21 18.52 -4.74
N THR A 80 -0.55 17.23 -4.72
CA THR A 80 -0.08 16.26 -5.71
C THR A 80 -0.64 16.60 -7.09
N PHE A 81 -1.94 16.90 -7.18
CA PHE A 81 -2.57 17.29 -8.44
C PHE A 81 -2.05 18.62 -8.97
N ALA A 82 -1.81 19.61 -8.12
CA ALA A 82 -1.20 20.87 -8.54
C ALA A 82 0.22 20.67 -9.13
N LYS A 83 1.05 19.85 -8.48
CA LYS A 83 2.37 19.47 -9.02
C LYS A 83 2.27 18.70 -10.34
N LEU A 84 1.31 17.77 -10.42
CA LEU A 84 1.08 16.97 -11.61
C LEU A 84 0.66 17.85 -12.79
N GLN A 85 -0.30 18.77 -12.58
CA GLN A 85 -0.72 19.74 -13.57
C GLN A 85 0.45 20.59 -14.06
N GLY A 86 1.29 21.11 -13.14
CA GLY A 86 2.49 21.86 -13.53
C GLY A 86 3.44 21.05 -14.41
N ARG A 87 3.67 19.77 -14.08
CA ARG A 87 4.51 18.88 -14.90
C ARG A 87 3.88 18.54 -16.25
N LEU A 88 2.56 18.34 -16.28
CA LEU A 88 1.82 18.05 -17.50
C LEU A 88 1.78 19.28 -18.43
N ALA A 89 1.69 20.49 -17.89
CA ALA A 89 1.78 21.72 -18.68
C ALA A 89 3.19 21.93 -19.24
N LEU A 90 4.22 21.77 -18.40
CA LEU A 90 5.62 21.94 -18.81
C LEU A 90 6.01 20.96 -19.93
N ASN A 91 5.62 19.69 -19.76
CA ASN A 91 6.08 18.65 -20.66
C ASN A 91 5.05 18.37 -21.77
N SER A 92 3.75 18.53 -21.54
CA SER A 92 2.70 18.13 -22.49
C SER A 92 2.93 16.72 -23.07
N PRO A 93 3.04 15.67 -22.24
CA PRO A 93 3.31 14.31 -22.72
C PRO A 93 2.16 13.74 -23.56
N HIS A 94 0.98 14.35 -23.48
CA HIS A 94 -0.23 13.95 -24.20
C HIS A 94 -0.29 14.51 -25.64
N THR A 95 0.59 15.43 -26.00
CA THR A 95 0.67 15.98 -27.37
C THR A 95 1.79 15.31 -28.15
N ILE A 96 1.47 14.87 -29.37
CA ILE A 96 2.47 14.34 -30.31
C ILE A 96 3.25 15.54 -30.86
N ILE A 97 4.55 15.59 -30.55
CA ILE A 97 5.47 16.64 -31.02
C ILE A 97 6.60 15.95 -31.80
N ALA A 98 6.74 16.29 -33.08
CA ALA A 98 7.81 15.76 -33.92
C ALA A 98 9.19 16.19 -33.40
N GLY A 99 10.15 15.27 -33.34
CA GLY A 99 11.53 15.55 -32.89
C GLY A 99 11.73 15.56 -31.37
N ARG A 100 10.73 15.14 -30.59
CA ARG A 100 10.82 15.04 -29.13
C ARG A 100 11.83 13.95 -28.73
N LYS A 101 12.90 14.36 -28.05
CA LYS A 101 13.93 13.44 -27.55
C LYS A 101 13.48 12.80 -26.24
N THR A 102 13.60 11.49 -26.13
CA THR A 102 13.40 10.75 -24.87
C THR A 102 14.74 10.21 -24.39
N GLN A 103 14.95 10.13 -23.07
CA GLN A 103 16.15 9.48 -22.52
C GLN A 103 16.07 7.95 -22.57
N TYR A 104 14.86 7.43 -22.68
CA TYR A 104 14.56 6.01 -22.65
C TYR A 104 13.62 5.68 -23.81
N GLN A 105 13.96 4.63 -24.55
CA GLN A 105 13.14 4.04 -25.60
C GLN A 105 12.67 2.69 -25.06
N ILE A 106 11.37 2.45 -25.11
CA ILE A 106 10.77 1.17 -24.77
C ILE A 106 10.44 0.50 -26.09
N ASP A 107 11.04 -0.65 -26.34
CA ASP A 107 10.76 -1.43 -27.54
C ASP A 107 9.32 -1.94 -27.51
N ASP A 108 8.64 -1.84 -28.65
CA ASP A 108 7.30 -2.40 -28.79
C ASP A 108 7.39 -3.93 -28.87
N LEU A 109 6.98 -4.57 -27.78
CA LEU A 109 6.98 -6.03 -27.67
C LEU A 109 5.67 -6.67 -28.15
N SER A 110 4.72 -5.88 -28.68
CA SER A 110 3.42 -6.40 -29.11
C SER A 110 3.48 -7.30 -30.36
N GLU A 111 4.58 -7.26 -31.12
CA GLU A 111 4.78 -8.11 -32.31
C GLU A 111 5.65 -9.37 -32.07
N LYS A 112 6.15 -9.59 -30.84
CA LYS A 112 6.87 -10.84 -30.49
C LYS A 112 5.92 -11.92 -29.97
N GLY A 113 4.94 -12.26 -30.81
CA GLY A 113 4.18 -13.51 -30.72
C GLY A 113 4.96 -14.67 -31.31
#